data_AF-A0A939EF18-F1
#
_entry.id   AF-A0A939EF18-F1
#
_cell.length_a   1.000
_cell.length_b   1.000
_cell.length_c   1.000
_cell.angle_alpha   90.00
_cell.angle_beta   90.00
_cell.angle_gamma   90.00
#
_symmetry.space_group_name_H-M   'P 1'
#
loop_
_entity.id
_entity.type
_entity.pdbx_description
1 polymer ?
#
loop_
_entity_poly.entity_id
_entity_poly.type
_entity_poly.pdbx_seq_one_letter_code
_entity_poly.pdbx_strand_id
1 'polypeptide(L)'
;MRTNRFKSALAAIALAGVTAAVVTVTAWPTPAHAVNNCTAATNHDFATDIAHGHAFVKHHAEFVHGTDIAGLAFPLPTIGSAAGFAVFLEGILNAPTADKALANNRHGYWDATTGTVIITNLKPLDCGTAFRPTSGMTYYDNLN
;
A
#
# COMPACT_ATOMS: atom_id res chain seq x y z
N MET A 1 59.52 6.23 -51.47
CA MET A 1 60.51 7.19 -50.95
C MET A 1 60.58 7.02 -49.43
N ARG A 2 61.63 6.36 -48.92
CA ARG A 2 62.76 6.98 -48.15
C ARG A 2 62.28 7.84 -46.97
N THR A 3 62.17 7.23 -45.79
CA THR A 3 63.09 7.36 -44.63
C THR A 3 63.00 8.70 -43.89
N ASN A 4 62.68 8.68 -42.58
CA ASN A 4 63.69 8.93 -41.55
C ASN A 4 63.15 8.76 -40.12
N ARG A 5 63.97 8.13 -39.29
CA ARG A 5 63.86 7.97 -37.83
C ARG A 5 64.40 9.22 -37.10
N PHE A 6 64.28 9.17 -35.76
CA PHE A 6 65.05 9.88 -34.71
C PHE A 6 64.43 11.21 -34.25
N LYS A 7 64.28 11.56 -32.96
CA LYS A 7 64.95 11.15 -31.70
C LYS A 7 64.06 11.51 -30.48
N SER A 8 64.37 10.83 -29.38
CA SER A 8 63.93 10.98 -27.98
C SER A 8 64.08 12.37 -27.36
N ALA A 9 63.28 12.67 -26.33
CA ALA A 9 63.73 13.44 -25.15
C ALA A 9 62.84 13.20 -23.91
N LEU A 10 63.49 13.14 -22.76
CA LEU A 10 63.00 12.85 -21.41
C LEU A 10 62.30 14.05 -20.74
N ALA A 11 61.48 13.68 -19.74
CA ALA A 11 61.32 14.30 -18.40
C ALA A 11 60.77 15.74 -18.26
N ALA A 12 59.66 15.85 -17.52
CA ALA A 12 59.61 16.67 -16.31
C ALA A 12 58.38 16.29 -15.46
N ILE A 13 58.63 15.88 -14.21
CA ILE A 13 57.66 15.85 -13.13
C ILE A 13 57.37 17.30 -12.73
N ALA A 14 56.10 17.70 -12.69
CA ALA A 14 55.66 18.90 -12.00
C ALA A 14 54.55 18.50 -11.02
N LEU A 15 54.95 18.36 -9.75
CA LEU A 15 54.07 18.43 -8.59
C LEU A 15 53.61 19.90 -8.45
N ALA A 16 52.31 20.17 -8.45
CA ALA A 16 51.71 21.24 -7.64
C ALA A 16 50.18 21.25 -7.76
N GLY A 17 49.51 21.19 -6.61
CA GLY A 17 48.19 21.81 -6.44
C GLY A 17 46.98 20.88 -6.46
N VAL A 18 46.85 19.97 -5.48
CA VAL A 18 45.52 19.49 -5.10
C VAL A 18 44.86 20.61 -4.29
N THR A 19 44.10 21.47 -4.95
CA THR A 19 43.14 22.33 -4.27
C THR A 19 41.97 21.44 -3.82
N ALA A 20 41.98 21.06 -2.54
CA ALA A 20 40.83 20.43 -1.92
C ALA A 20 39.67 21.45 -1.88
N ALA A 21 38.83 21.45 -2.92
CA ALA A 21 37.52 22.06 -2.83
C ALA A 21 36.70 21.22 -1.86
N VAL A 22 36.56 21.69 -0.62
CA VAL A 22 35.62 21.14 0.35
C VAL A 22 34.22 21.44 -0.18
N VAL A 23 33.66 20.50 -0.94
CA VAL A 23 32.24 20.49 -1.29
C VAL A 23 31.50 20.12 -0.02
N THR A 24 30.96 21.12 0.67
CA THR A 24 29.98 20.88 1.73
C THR A 24 28.71 20.36 1.06
N VAL A 25 28.54 19.04 1.07
CA VAL A 25 27.26 18.42 0.73
C VAL A 25 26.28 18.85 1.83
N THR A 26 25.53 19.92 1.58
CA THR A 26 24.35 20.23 2.39
C THR A 26 23.34 19.13 2.09
N ALA A 27 23.24 18.16 3.00
CA ALA A 27 22.16 17.18 2.96
C ALA A 27 20.86 17.95 3.21
N TRP A 28 20.12 18.24 2.13
CA TRP A 28 18.76 18.72 2.24
C TRP A 28 17.96 17.61 2.91
N PRO A 29 17.26 17.85 4.03
CA PRO A 29 16.36 16.85 4.57
C PRO A 29 15.32 16.57 3.49
N THR A 30 15.37 15.37 2.90
CA THR A 30 14.26 14.88 2.09
C THR A 30 13.02 14.96 2.96
N PRO A 31 11.91 15.56 2.51
CA PRO A 31 10.66 15.43 3.23
C PRO A 31 10.45 13.94 3.48
N ALA A 32 10.29 13.55 4.74
CA ALA A 32 9.92 12.18 5.07
C ALA A 32 8.48 11.97 4.59
N HIS A 33 8.32 11.70 3.29
CA HIS A 33 7.09 11.14 2.76
C HIS A 33 6.87 9.84 3.52
N ALA A 34 5.73 9.72 4.22
CA ALA A 34 5.41 8.53 4.99
C ALA A 34 5.65 7.29 4.13
N VAL A 35 6.57 6.43 4.57
CA VAL A 35 6.97 5.24 3.82
C VAL A 35 5.75 4.33 3.72
N ASN A 36 5.43 3.89 2.50
CA ASN A 36 4.45 2.84 2.29
C ASN A 36 5.03 1.54 2.85
N ASN A 37 4.45 1.01 3.93
CA ASN A 37 4.88 -0.28 4.49
C ASN A 37 4.05 -1.44 3.94
N CYS A 38 2.89 -1.16 3.37
CA CYS A 38 2.12 -2.15 2.63
C CYS A 38 2.83 -2.51 1.31
N THR A 39 3.00 -3.80 1.05
CA THR A 39 3.62 -4.31 -0.19
C THR A 39 2.61 -4.89 -1.17
N ALA A 40 1.31 -4.89 -0.84
CA ALA A 40 0.27 -5.40 -1.71
C ALA A 40 0.27 -4.68 -3.07
N ALA A 41 0.30 -5.47 -4.15
CA ALA A 41 0.28 -4.96 -5.52
C ALA A 41 -1.00 -5.35 -6.27
N THR A 42 -1.71 -6.36 -5.77
CA THR A 42 -2.95 -6.88 -6.37
C THR A 42 -4.08 -6.89 -5.34
N ASN A 43 -5.33 -7.00 -5.82
CA ASN A 43 -6.49 -7.17 -4.95
C ASN A 43 -6.37 -8.41 -4.06
N HIS A 44 -5.76 -9.48 -4.57
CA HIS A 44 -5.46 -10.69 -3.81
C HIS A 44 -4.50 -10.41 -2.65
N ASP A 45 -3.44 -9.64 -2.89
CA ASP A 45 -2.47 -9.27 -1.85
C ASP A 45 -3.14 -8.39 -0.79
N PHE A 46 -3.91 -7.37 -1.21
CA PHE A 46 -4.65 -6.50 -0.28
C PHE A 46 -5.61 -7.31 0.59
N ALA A 47 -6.39 -8.21 -0.01
CA ALA A 47 -7.32 -9.05 0.72
C ALA A 47 -6.61 -9.97 1.72
N THR A 48 -5.49 -10.56 1.31
CA THR A 48 -4.66 -11.43 2.15
C THR A 48 -4.07 -10.66 3.33
N ASP A 49 -3.44 -9.52 3.08
CA ASP A 49 -2.78 -8.71 4.10
C ASP A 49 -3.79 -8.14 5.11
N ILE A 50 -4.94 -7.65 4.65
CA ILE A 50 -6.03 -7.17 5.53
C ILE A 50 -6.57 -8.31 6.39
N ALA A 51 -6.80 -9.48 5.80
CA ALA A 51 -7.40 -10.61 6.50
C ALA A 51 -6.48 -11.26 7.54
N HIS A 52 -5.17 -11.28 7.29
CA HIS A 52 -4.17 -11.77 8.23
C HIS A 52 -3.68 -10.68 9.20
N GLY A 53 -4.07 -9.42 8.95
CA GLY A 53 -3.84 -8.29 9.83
C GLY A 53 -4.88 -8.15 10.94
N HIS A 54 -5.01 -6.93 11.47
CA HIS A 54 -5.87 -6.67 12.64
C HIS A 54 -7.37 -6.68 12.31
N ALA A 55 -7.74 -6.55 11.04
CA ALA A 55 -9.15 -6.44 10.63
C ALA A 55 -9.95 -7.67 11.04
N PHE A 56 -9.45 -8.88 10.71
CA PHE A 56 -10.16 -10.11 11.05
C PHE A 56 -10.26 -10.31 12.57
N VAL A 57 -9.15 -10.14 13.30
CA VAL A 57 -9.17 -10.28 14.78
C VAL A 57 -10.23 -9.35 15.41
N LYS A 58 -10.31 -8.10 14.93
CA LYS A 58 -11.21 -7.10 15.47
C LYS A 58 -12.66 -7.28 15.05
N HIS A 59 -12.91 -7.70 13.81
CA HIS A 59 -14.23 -7.67 13.19
C HIS A 59 -14.82 -9.05 12.88
N HIS A 60 -14.11 -10.15 13.11
CA HIS A 60 -14.56 -11.51 12.75
C HIS A 60 -15.98 -11.83 13.22
N ALA A 61 -16.39 -11.37 14.42
CA ALA A 61 -17.73 -11.62 14.93
C ALA A 61 -18.85 -11.15 13.98
N GLU A 62 -18.62 -10.07 13.23
CA GLU A 62 -19.55 -9.50 12.24
C GLU A 62 -19.75 -10.39 11.01
N PHE A 63 -18.85 -11.36 10.81
CA PHE A 63 -18.81 -12.31 9.70
C PHE A 63 -18.98 -13.78 10.15
N VAL A 64 -19.03 -14.03 11.47
CA VAL A 64 -19.22 -15.37 12.04
C VAL A 64 -20.61 -15.54 12.65
N HIS A 65 -21.09 -14.57 13.41
CA HIS A 65 -22.38 -14.63 14.09
C HIS A 65 -23.38 -13.72 13.37
N GLY A 66 -24.27 -14.32 12.58
CA GLY A 66 -25.02 -13.57 11.59
C GLY A 66 -26.25 -12.83 12.08
N THR A 67 -26.34 -11.57 11.65
CA THR A 67 -27.56 -10.77 11.58
C THR A 67 -27.48 -9.82 10.39
N ASP A 68 -28.64 -9.42 9.88
CA ASP A 68 -28.75 -8.32 8.96
C ASP A 68 -28.38 -7.02 9.68
N ILE A 69 -27.63 -6.16 9.00
CA ILE A 69 -27.18 -4.86 9.52
C ILE A 69 -27.63 -3.78 8.54
N ALA A 70 -28.34 -2.77 9.02
CA ALA A 70 -28.90 -1.70 8.18
C ALA A 70 -29.76 -2.21 7.01
N GLY A 71 -30.44 -3.36 7.17
CA GLY A 71 -31.22 -4.00 6.11
C GLY A 71 -30.38 -4.73 5.04
N LEU A 72 -29.06 -4.87 5.26
CA LEU A 72 -28.13 -5.56 4.37
C LEU A 72 -27.84 -6.95 4.91
N ALA A 73 -27.84 -7.93 4.02
CA ALA A 73 -27.81 -9.34 4.38
C ALA A 73 -26.51 -9.71 5.09
N PHE A 74 -26.58 -10.67 6.01
CA PHE A 74 -25.39 -11.33 6.51
C PHE A 74 -24.65 -12.08 5.38
N PRO A 75 -23.31 -11.99 5.26
CA PRO A 75 -22.55 -12.77 4.29
C PRO A 75 -22.68 -14.27 4.57
N LEU A 76 -23.04 -15.05 3.55
CA LEU A 76 -23.17 -16.50 3.62
C LEU A 76 -22.20 -17.19 2.65
N PRO A 77 -21.60 -18.34 3.05
CA PRO A 77 -21.66 -18.94 4.40
C PRO A 77 -20.89 -18.10 5.43
N THR A 78 -21.06 -18.40 6.72
CA THR A 78 -20.24 -17.86 7.81
C THR A 78 -18.74 -17.92 7.47
N ILE A 79 -18.04 -16.81 7.68
CA ILE A 79 -16.63 -16.63 7.38
C ILE A 79 -15.80 -16.77 8.67
N GLY A 80 -15.55 -18.03 9.05
CA GLY A 80 -14.88 -18.38 10.32
C GLY A 80 -13.35 -18.36 10.32
N SER A 81 -12.70 -17.92 9.24
CA SER A 81 -11.23 -17.95 9.13
C SER A 81 -10.68 -16.76 8.34
N ALA A 82 -9.43 -16.38 8.60
CA ALA A 82 -8.72 -15.35 7.85
C ALA A 82 -8.64 -15.69 6.36
N ALA A 83 -8.40 -16.96 5.99
CA ALA A 83 -8.35 -17.38 4.59
C ALA A 83 -9.71 -17.21 3.89
N GLY A 84 -10.81 -17.60 4.55
CA GLY A 84 -12.16 -17.36 4.02
C GLY A 84 -12.49 -15.87 3.91
N PHE A 85 -12.01 -15.07 4.88
CA PHE A 85 -12.18 -13.63 4.86
C PHE A 85 -11.41 -13.00 3.69
N ALA A 86 -10.17 -13.41 3.43
CA ALA A 86 -9.40 -12.96 2.27
C ALA A 86 -10.15 -13.24 0.96
N VAL A 87 -10.67 -14.45 0.74
CA VAL A 87 -11.45 -14.79 -0.47
C VAL A 87 -12.67 -13.88 -0.62
N PHE A 88 -13.38 -13.63 0.48
CA PHE A 88 -14.54 -12.74 0.47
C PHE A 88 -14.16 -11.28 0.14
N LEU A 89 -13.11 -10.75 0.77
CA LEU A 89 -12.62 -9.39 0.52
C LEU A 89 -12.11 -9.23 -0.91
N GLU A 90 -11.40 -10.22 -1.45
CA GLU A 90 -10.94 -10.23 -2.83
C GLU A 90 -12.11 -10.11 -3.82
N GLY A 91 -13.21 -10.84 -3.56
CA GLY A 91 -14.43 -10.73 -4.36
C GLY A 91 -14.99 -9.31 -4.41
N ILE A 92 -15.02 -8.61 -3.26
CA ILE A 92 -15.46 -7.22 -3.18
C ILE A 92 -14.48 -6.28 -3.88
N LEU A 93 -13.18 -6.45 -3.69
CA LEU A 93 -12.16 -5.61 -4.35
C LEU A 93 -12.18 -5.76 -5.88
N ASN A 94 -12.52 -6.94 -6.38
CA ASN A 94 -12.63 -7.21 -7.82
C ASN A 94 -13.91 -6.66 -8.46
N ALA A 95 -15.00 -6.57 -7.69
CA ALA A 95 -16.29 -6.10 -8.18
C ALA A 95 -17.07 -5.34 -7.10
N PRO A 96 -16.58 -4.15 -6.67
CA PRO A 96 -17.25 -3.37 -5.65
C PRO A 96 -18.58 -2.84 -6.19
N THR A 97 -19.57 -2.66 -5.32
CA THR A 97 -20.77 -1.89 -5.70
C THR A 97 -20.43 -0.42 -5.92
N ALA A 98 -19.54 0.12 -5.07
CA ALA A 98 -19.01 1.47 -5.20
C ALA A 98 -17.59 1.52 -4.65
N ASP A 99 -16.76 2.40 -5.21
CA ASP A 99 -15.43 2.67 -4.69
C ASP A 99 -15.10 4.18 -4.81
N LYS A 100 -14.19 4.67 -3.96
CA LYS A 100 -13.69 6.05 -4.03
C LYS A 100 -12.30 6.20 -3.42
N ALA A 101 -11.53 7.13 -3.98
CA ALA A 101 -10.31 7.61 -3.36
C ALA A 101 -10.63 8.37 -2.06
N LEU A 102 -9.79 8.18 -1.06
CA LEU A 102 -9.85 8.85 0.24
C LEU A 102 -8.53 9.61 0.49
N ALA A 103 -8.55 10.53 1.44
CA ALA A 103 -7.35 11.22 1.89
C ALA A 103 -6.33 10.25 2.48
N ASN A 104 -5.06 10.66 2.43
CA ASN A 104 -3.91 9.96 2.99
C ASN A 104 -3.56 8.62 2.33
N ASN A 105 -3.67 8.53 1.00
CA ASN A 105 -3.36 7.33 0.21
C ASN A 105 -4.21 6.11 0.62
N ARG A 106 -5.51 6.36 0.82
CA ARG A 106 -6.49 5.34 1.13
C ARG A 106 -7.50 5.22 0.00
N HIS A 107 -8.11 4.06 -0.13
CA HIS A 107 -9.20 3.81 -1.07
C HIS A 107 -10.31 3.06 -0.34
N GLY A 108 -11.54 3.54 -0.47
CA GLY A 108 -12.73 2.90 0.11
C GLY A 108 -13.46 2.08 -0.93
N TYR A 109 -13.90 0.89 -0.57
CA TYR A 109 -14.73 0.00 -1.38
C TYR A 109 -15.96 -0.40 -0.59
N TRP A 110 -17.07 -0.58 -1.27
CA TRP A 110 -18.36 -0.91 -0.69
C TRP A 110 -19.01 -2.08 -1.41
N ASP A 111 -19.50 -3.05 -0.64
CA ASP A 111 -20.44 -4.06 -1.11
C ASP A 111 -21.83 -3.81 -0.51
N ALA A 112 -22.79 -3.45 -1.37
CA ALA A 112 -24.17 -3.21 -0.94
C ALA A 112 -24.93 -4.51 -0.63
N THR A 113 -24.40 -5.67 -1.02
CA THR A 113 -25.06 -6.95 -0.74
C THR A 113 -24.97 -7.27 0.75
N THR A 114 -23.78 -7.14 1.32
CA THR A 114 -23.49 -7.54 2.70
C THR A 114 -23.30 -6.36 3.65
N GLY A 115 -23.20 -5.15 3.10
CA GLY A 115 -22.86 -3.95 3.86
C GLY A 115 -21.42 -3.95 4.34
N THR A 116 -20.51 -4.57 3.59
CA THR A 116 -19.09 -4.62 3.94
C THR A 116 -18.37 -3.42 3.34
N VAL A 117 -17.60 -2.73 4.18
CA VAL A 117 -16.66 -1.70 3.75
C VAL A 117 -15.24 -2.25 3.80
N ILE A 118 -14.44 -1.95 2.79
CA ILE A 118 -12.99 -2.20 2.76
C ILE A 118 -12.30 -0.84 2.61
N ILE A 119 -11.30 -0.57 3.44
CA ILE A 119 -10.46 0.62 3.32
C ILE A 119 -9.02 0.15 3.16
N THR A 120 -8.46 0.30 1.97
CA THR A 120 -7.04 0.03 1.76
C THR A 120 -6.21 1.23 2.20
N ASN A 121 -4.98 0.99 2.67
CA ASN A 121 -4.06 2.01 3.14
C ASN A 121 -2.62 1.52 2.92
N LEU A 122 -1.82 2.29 2.19
CA LEU A 122 -0.44 1.89 1.90
C LEU A 122 0.54 2.08 3.07
N LYS A 123 0.14 2.81 4.11
CA LYS A 123 1.02 3.15 5.25
C LYS A 123 1.23 2.01 6.26
N PRO A 124 0.21 1.28 6.74
CA PRO A 124 0.39 0.17 7.67
C PRO A 124 0.78 -1.13 6.93
N LEU A 125 1.38 -2.09 7.65
CA LEU A 125 1.79 -3.39 7.11
C LEU A 125 0.61 -4.28 6.70
N ASP A 126 -0.53 -4.17 7.39
CA ASP A 126 -1.75 -4.94 7.10
C ASP A 126 -2.60 -4.33 5.98
N CYS A 127 -2.08 -3.31 5.29
CA CYS A 127 -2.64 -2.76 4.06
C CYS A 127 -4.07 -2.19 4.14
N GLY A 128 -4.71 -2.14 5.32
CA GLY A 128 -6.07 -1.63 5.44
C GLY A 128 -6.92 -2.25 6.54
N THR A 129 -8.24 -2.15 6.38
CA THR A 129 -9.25 -2.76 7.25
C THR A 129 -10.50 -3.13 6.46
N ALA A 130 -11.30 -4.07 6.98
CA ALA A 130 -12.61 -4.41 6.47
C ALA A 130 -13.57 -4.79 7.59
N PHE A 131 -14.82 -4.35 7.51
CA PHE A 131 -15.86 -4.55 8.52
C PHE A 131 -17.26 -4.22 7.99
N ARG A 132 -18.30 -4.49 8.78
CA ARG A 132 -19.70 -4.17 8.48
C ARG A 132 -20.22 -3.05 9.40
N PRO A 133 -20.20 -1.77 8.96
CA PRO A 133 -20.65 -0.66 9.79
C PRO A 133 -22.16 -0.75 10.09
N THR A 134 -22.54 -0.41 11.32
CA THR A 134 -23.95 -0.43 11.76
C THR A 134 -24.84 0.58 11.03
N SER A 135 -24.27 1.67 10.52
CA SER A 135 -24.97 2.68 9.72
C SER A 135 -24.98 2.39 8.21
N GLY A 136 -24.44 1.24 7.78
CA GLY A 136 -24.46 0.79 6.40
C GLY A 136 -23.83 1.81 5.42
N MET A 137 -24.52 2.07 4.31
CA MET A 137 -24.07 2.99 3.26
C MET A 137 -23.73 4.39 3.78
N THR A 138 -24.44 4.88 4.80
CA THR A 138 -24.15 6.18 5.42
C THR A 138 -22.74 6.26 5.98
N TYR A 139 -22.18 5.16 6.49
CA TYR A 139 -20.77 5.13 6.92
C TYR A 139 -19.85 5.36 5.72
N TYR A 140 -20.08 4.61 4.65
CA TYR A 140 -19.27 4.67 3.43
C TYR A 140 -19.32 6.05 2.77
N ASP A 141 -20.51 6.64 2.64
CA ASP A 141 -20.70 7.97 2.05
C ASP A 141 -19.91 9.05 2.79
N ASN A 142 -19.81 8.93 4.13
CA ASN A 142 -19.09 9.86 4.99
C ASN A 142 -17.58 9.60 5.08
N LEU A 143 -17.04 8.56 4.44
CA LEU A 143 -15.60 8.36 4.36
C LEU A 143 -14.92 9.48 3.58
N ASN A 144 -13.88 10.04 4.18
CA ASN A 144 -12.95 11.02 3.61
C ASN A 144 -11.52 10.60 3.97
#